data_AF-A0A1A9C5G2-F1
#
_entry.id   AF-A0A1A9C5G2-F1
#
_cell.length_a   1.000
_cell.length_b   1.000
_cell.length_c   1.000
_cell.angle_alpha   90.00
_cell.angle_beta   90.00
_cell.angle_gamma   90.00
#
_symmetry.space_group_name_H-M   'P 1'
#
loop_
_entity.id
_entity.type
_entity.pdbx_description
1 polymer ?
#
loop_
_entity_poly.entity_id
_entity_poly.type
_entity_poly.pdbx_seq_one_letter_code
_entity_poly.pdbx_strand_id
1 'polypeptide(L)'
;MTQYDDVAAAARMVALAMTRGKSPGRSGDYARLVRRFDTEPEFAQLVRKVAQGFDLTVQEVHPQAGLVLATTNETDFAVSVTDLVPNAENRPLYLLAHLAIASRAFPRPENLDDD
;
A
#
# COMPACT_ATOMS: atom_id res chain seq x y z
N MET A 1 -4.43 -12.66 -25.51
CA MET A 1 -3.40 -12.67 -24.45
C MET A 1 -3.51 -14.01 -23.74
N THR A 2 -2.41 -14.65 -23.41
CA THR A 2 -2.46 -15.95 -22.73
C THR A 2 -2.72 -15.71 -21.25
N GLN A 3 -3.43 -16.61 -20.57
CA GLN A 3 -3.68 -16.52 -19.13
C GLN A 3 -2.39 -16.27 -18.30
N TYR A 4 -1.25 -16.81 -18.74
CA TYR A 4 0.05 -16.58 -18.10
C TYR A 4 0.58 -15.14 -18.24
N ASP A 5 0.30 -14.47 -19.36
CA ASP A 5 0.69 -13.07 -19.59
C ASP A 5 -0.06 -12.15 -18.62
N ASP A 6 -1.31 -12.48 -18.32
CA ASP A 6 -2.13 -11.74 -17.36
C ASP A 6 -1.63 -11.90 -15.93
N VAL A 7 -1.23 -13.11 -15.55
CA VAL A 7 -0.60 -13.37 -14.25
C VAL A 7 0.70 -12.57 -14.12
N ALA A 8 1.54 -12.58 -15.16
CA ALA A 8 2.79 -11.82 -15.17
C ALA A 8 2.54 -10.31 -15.08
N ALA A 9 1.53 -9.80 -15.80
CA ALA A 9 1.14 -8.39 -15.75
C ALA A 9 0.58 -8.00 -14.36
N ALA A 10 -0.20 -8.87 -13.73
CA ALA A 10 -0.74 -8.66 -12.40
C ALA A 10 0.37 -8.62 -11.33
N ALA A 11 1.29 -9.59 -11.37
CA ALA A 11 2.47 -9.59 -10.51
C ALA A 11 3.36 -8.37 -10.73
N ARG A 12 3.52 -7.93 -11.99
CA ARG A 12 4.26 -6.72 -12.31
C ARG A 12 3.61 -5.47 -11.71
N MET A 13 2.28 -5.38 -11.70
CA MET A 13 1.55 -4.28 -11.08
C MET A 13 1.80 -4.21 -9.58
N VAL A 14 1.75 -5.36 -8.88
CA VAL A 14 2.04 -5.46 -7.44
C VAL A 14 3.49 -5.06 -7.15
N ALA A 15 4.46 -5.57 -7.92
CA ALA A 15 5.87 -5.22 -7.75
C ALA A 15 6.13 -3.71 -7.95
N LEU A 16 5.47 -3.08 -8.93
CA LEU A 16 5.56 -1.64 -9.15
C LEU A 16 5.01 -0.83 -7.97
N ALA A 17 3.91 -1.30 -7.36
CA ALA A 17 3.31 -0.67 -6.18
C ALA A 17 4.24 -0.71 -4.95
N MET A 18 4.96 -1.82 -4.77
CA MET A 18 5.90 -2.00 -3.66
C MET A 18 7.22 -1.24 -3.86
N THR A 19 7.51 -0.77 -5.08
CA THR A 19 8.76 -0.07 -5.39
C THR A 19 8.67 1.40 -5.00
N ARG A 20 9.52 1.83 -4.06
CA ARG A 20 9.59 3.23 -3.61
C ARG A 20 9.75 4.21 -4.78
N GLY A 21 8.94 5.26 -4.79
CA GLY A 21 9.03 6.37 -5.76
C GLY A 21 8.51 6.06 -7.16
N LYS A 22 7.95 4.86 -7.41
CA LYS A 22 7.20 4.55 -8.63
C LYS A 22 5.79 5.08 -8.51
N SER A 23 5.28 5.61 -9.62
CA SER A 23 3.89 6.04 -9.76
C SER A 23 3.46 5.90 -11.22
N PRO A 24 2.15 5.83 -11.50
CA PRO A 24 1.63 5.83 -12.87
C PRO A 24 2.11 7.03 -13.70
N GLY A 25 2.22 8.21 -13.09
CA GLY A 25 2.73 9.41 -13.77
C GLY A 25 4.19 9.34 -14.22
N ARG A 26 4.98 8.45 -13.61
CA ARG A 26 6.41 8.25 -13.92
C ARG A 26 6.69 6.96 -14.71
N SER A 27 5.66 6.17 -15.00
CA SER A 27 5.80 4.87 -15.68
C SER A 27 4.58 4.61 -16.56
N GLY A 28 4.78 4.71 -17.88
CA GLY A 28 3.72 4.42 -18.87
C GLY A 28 3.18 2.99 -18.76
N ASP A 29 4.05 2.04 -18.40
CA ASP A 29 3.65 0.65 -18.12
C ASP A 29 2.73 0.57 -16.90
N TYR A 30 3.05 1.28 -15.83
CA TYR A 30 2.23 1.26 -14.63
C TYR A 30 0.87 1.92 -14.88
N ALA A 31 0.85 3.06 -15.59
CA ALA A 31 -0.39 3.72 -16.00
C ALA A 31 -1.27 2.82 -16.88
N ARG A 32 -0.67 2.01 -17.76
CA ARG A 32 -1.41 1.02 -18.56
C ARG A 32 -2.05 -0.03 -17.65
N LEU A 33 -1.31 -0.58 -16.69
CA LEU A 33 -1.83 -1.59 -15.75
C LEU A 33 -2.93 -1.04 -14.85
N VAL A 34 -2.83 0.22 -14.41
CA VAL A 34 -3.88 0.88 -13.63
C VAL A 34 -5.16 1.04 -14.44
N ARG A 35 -5.08 1.54 -15.69
CA ARG A 35 -6.26 1.60 -16.56
C ARG A 35 -6.86 0.22 -16.82
N ARG A 36 -6.00 -0.78 -16.97
CA ARG A 36 -6.42 -2.16 -17.18
C ARG A 36 -7.18 -2.71 -15.97
N PHE A 37 -6.70 -2.45 -14.75
CA PHE A 37 -7.38 -2.83 -13.51
C PHE A 37 -8.80 -2.24 -13.44
N ASP A 38 -8.99 -0.99 -13.89
CA ASP A 38 -10.29 -0.33 -13.87
C ASP A 38 -11.26 -0.86 -14.94
N THR A 39 -10.73 -1.29 -16.08
CA THR A 39 -11.53 -1.66 -17.26
C THR A 39 -11.77 -3.17 -17.40
N GLU A 40 -10.92 -4.01 -16.79
CA GLU A 40 -10.96 -5.47 -16.91
C GLU A 40 -11.15 -6.13 -15.54
N PRO A 41 -12.40 -6.51 -15.16
CA PRO A 41 -12.69 -7.10 -13.85
C PRO A 41 -11.92 -8.38 -13.53
N GLU A 42 -11.67 -9.23 -14.53
CA GLU A 42 -10.89 -10.46 -14.36
C GLU A 42 -9.42 -10.15 -14.02
N PHE A 43 -8.83 -9.14 -14.68
CA PHE A 43 -7.48 -8.68 -14.37
C PHE A 43 -7.42 -8.07 -12.96
N ALA A 44 -8.43 -7.31 -12.56
CA ALA A 44 -8.51 -6.77 -11.20
C ALA A 44 -8.59 -7.88 -10.14
N GLN A 45 -9.38 -8.93 -10.40
CA GLN A 45 -9.43 -10.10 -9.53
C GLN A 45 -8.08 -10.80 -9.45
N LEU A 46 -7.38 -10.94 -10.57
CA LEU A 46 -6.06 -11.56 -10.63
C LEU A 46 -5.03 -10.76 -9.82
N VAL A 47 -5.00 -9.43 -9.96
CA VAL A 47 -4.14 -8.54 -9.15
C VAL A 47 -4.41 -8.70 -7.66
N ARG A 48 -5.69 -8.74 -7.25
CA ARG A 48 -6.07 -8.97 -5.85
C ARG A 48 -5.59 -10.33 -5.35
N LYS A 49 -5.67 -11.38 -6.17
CA LYS A 49 -5.19 -12.73 -5.83
C LYS A 49 -3.67 -12.80 -5.73
N VAL A 50 -2.95 -12.10 -6.61
CA VAL A 50 -1.49 -12.00 -6.52
C VAL A 50 -1.10 -11.25 -5.24
N ALA A 51 -1.74 -10.12 -4.93
CA ALA A 51 -1.51 -9.38 -3.69
C ALA A 51 -1.78 -10.24 -2.44
N GLN A 52 -2.87 -11.02 -2.46
CA GLN A 52 -3.20 -11.96 -1.39
C GLN A 52 -2.10 -13.01 -1.16
N GLY A 53 -1.41 -13.46 -2.22
CA GLY A 53 -0.26 -14.37 -2.09
C GLY A 53 0.97 -13.77 -1.40
N PHE A 54 1.00 -12.45 -1.19
CA PHE A 54 2.00 -11.73 -0.41
C PHE A 54 1.45 -11.27 0.96
N ASP A 55 0.28 -11.77 1.36
CA ASP A 55 -0.43 -11.35 2.57
C ASP A 55 -0.77 -9.85 2.57
N LEU A 56 -0.99 -9.31 1.37
CA LEU A 56 -1.40 -7.92 1.11
C LEU A 56 -2.85 -7.85 0.64
N THR A 57 -3.52 -6.74 0.96
CA THR A 57 -4.85 -6.41 0.46
C THR A 57 -4.81 -5.16 -0.41
N VAL A 58 -5.62 -5.14 -1.48
CA VAL A 58 -5.79 -3.96 -2.32
C VAL A 58 -6.84 -3.06 -1.68
N GLN A 59 -6.40 -1.93 -1.11
CA GLN A 59 -7.28 -0.97 -0.44
C GLN A 59 -7.90 0.00 -1.45
N GLU A 60 -7.09 0.52 -2.37
CA GLU A 60 -7.53 1.48 -3.40
C GLU A 60 -6.69 1.33 -4.66
N VAL A 61 -7.22 1.77 -5.80
CA VAL A 61 -6.45 2.04 -7.01
C VAL A 61 -6.72 3.46 -7.47
N HIS A 62 -5.67 4.28 -7.53
CA HIS A 62 -5.77 5.68 -7.89
C HIS A 62 -4.94 6.01 -9.15
N PRO A 63 -5.43 6.81 -10.10
CA PRO A 63 -4.69 7.13 -11.32
C PRO A 63 -3.34 7.83 -11.10
N GLN A 64 -3.17 8.58 -10.01
CA GLN A 64 -1.92 9.27 -9.70
C GLN A 64 -1.00 8.50 -8.75
N ALA A 65 -1.57 7.78 -7.79
CA ALA A 65 -0.81 7.05 -6.77
C ALA A 65 -0.50 5.62 -7.19
N GLY A 66 -1.35 5.03 -8.03
CA GLY A 66 -1.27 3.64 -8.46
C GLY A 66 -2.08 2.73 -7.54
N LEU A 67 -1.57 1.53 -7.33
CA LEU A 67 -2.16 0.49 -6.48
C LEU A 67 -1.77 0.76 -5.03
N VAL A 68 -2.76 0.98 -4.17
CA VAL A 68 -2.57 1.15 -2.73
C VAL A 68 -2.76 -0.20 -2.05
N LEU A 69 -1.68 -0.67 -1.42
CA LEU A 69 -1.63 -1.96 -0.75
C LEU A 69 -1.63 -1.75 0.76
N ALA A 70 -2.44 -2.52 1.46
CA ALA A 70 -2.42 -2.63 2.90
C ALA A 70 -1.87 -4.01 3.30
N THR A 71 -1.31 -4.05 4.50
CA THR A 71 -0.72 -5.24 5.10
C THR A 71 -1.77 -5.95 5.94
N THR A 72 -1.80 -7.28 5.86
CA THR A 72 -2.54 -8.09 6.85
C THR A 72 -1.69 -8.27 8.11
N ASN A 73 -2.25 -8.87 9.17
CA ASN A 73 -1.50 -9.15 10.40
C ASN A 73 -0.40 -10.21 10.20
N GLU A 74 -0.42 -10.94 9.09
CA GLU A 74 0.46 -12.09 8.83
C GLU A 74 1.61 -11.76 7.87
N THR A 75 1.68 -10.54 7.35
CA THR A 75 2.66 -10.18 6.31
C THR A 75 4.00 -9.68 6.85
N ASP A 76 5.08 -10.14 6.24
CA ASP A 76 6.44 -9.64 6.47
C ASP A 76 6.67 -8.22 5.91
N PHE A 77 5.72 -7.68 5.13
CA PHE A 77 5.79 -6.33 4.57
C PHE A 77 5.29 -5.25 5.54
N ALA A 78 4.77 -5.64 6.72
CA ALA A 78 4.32 -4.70 7.74
C ALA A 78 5.52 -3.89 8.28
N VAL A 79 5.44 -2.57 8.14
CA VAL A 79 6.45 -1.67 8.72
C VAL A 79 6.10 -1.49 10.19
N SER A 80 6.99 -1.92 11.08
CA SER A 80 6.87 -1.65 12.51
C SER A 80 7.46 -0.27 12.85
N VAL A 81 7.04 0.28 14.00
CA VAL A 81 7.64 1.51 14.55
C VAL A 81 9.16 1.36 14.75
N THR A 82 9.61 0.14 15.03
CA THR A 82 11.02 -0.22 15.17
C THR A 82 11.80 -0.02 13.87
N ASP A 83 11.17 -0.27 12.72
CA ASP A 83 11.77 -0.09 11.39
C ASP A 83 11.86 1.38 10.99
N LEU A 84 10.92 2.20 11.47
CA LEU A 84 10.89 3.65 11.23
C LEU A 84 11.92 4.41 12.07
N VAL A 85 12.30 3.86 13.22
CA VAL A 85 13.25 4.47 14.16
C VAL A 85 14.44 3.55 14.39
N PRO A 86 15.43 3.54 13.46
CA PRO A 86 16.53 2.58 13.49
C PRO A 86 17.43 2.74 14.72
N ASN A 87 17.55 3.94 15.29
CA ASN A 87 18.25 4.16 16.54
C ASN A 87 17.29 4.08 17.74
N ALA A 88 17.47 3.09 18.61
CA ALA A 88 16.64 2.88 19.80
C ALA A 88 16.63 4.08 20.75
N GLU A 89 17.74 4.83 20.87
CA GLU A 89 17.86 6.01 21.73
C GLU A 89 16.91 7.14 21.32
N ASN A 90 16.55 7.20 20.03
CA ASN A 90 15.65 8.22 19.50
C ASN A 90 14.16 7.85 19.65
N ARG A 91 13.83 6.59 19.97
CA ARG A 91 12.43 6.12 20.07
C ARG A 91 11.57 6.95 21.03
N PRO A 92 12.04 7.37 22.23
CA PRO A 92 11.25 8.22 23.11
C PRO A 92 10.85 9.56 22.45
N LEU A 93 11.74 10.17 21.66
CA LEU A 93 11.45 11.43 20.96
C LEU A 93 10.42 11.22 19.85
N TYR A 94 10.53 10.12 19.09
CA TYR A 94 9.54 9.77 18.06
C TYR A 94 8.16 9.49 18.67
N LEU A 95 8.10 8.78 19.80
CA LEU A 95 6.86 8.54 20.53
C LEU A 95 6.25 9.83 21.06
N LEU A 96 7.07 10.72 21.63
CA LEU A 96 6.61 12.03 22.11
C LEU A 96 6.07 12.89 20.95
N ALA A 97 6.74 12.89 19.80
CA ALA A 97 6.28 13.61 18.61
C ALA A 97 4.94 13.06 18.11
N HIS A 98 4.77 11.73 18.03
CA HIS A 98 3.49 11.12 17.67
C HIS A 98 2.39 11.45 18.68
N LEU A 99 2.69 11.41 19.97
CA LEU A 99 1.73 11.78 21.02
C LEU A 99 1.33 13.26 20.94
N ALA A 100 2.28 14.15 20.64
CA ALA A 100 2.00 15.57 20.44
C ALA A 100 1.11 15.80 19.19
N ILE A 101 1.37 15.09 18.08
CA ILE A 101 0.54 15.13 16.88
C ILE A 101 -0.86 14.60 17.19
N ALA A 102 -0.96 13.43 17.82
CA ALA A 102 -2.23 12.79 18.17
C ALA A 102 -3.05 13.65 19.12
N SER A 103 -2.46 14.20 20.18
CA SER A 103 -3.17 15.09 21.12
C SER A 103 -3.61 16.40 20.46
N ARG A 104 -2.87 16.90 19.46
CA ARG A 104 -3.24 18.08 18.69
C ARG A 104 -4.38 17.82 17.70
N ALA A 105 -4.39 16.66 17.06
CA ALA A 105 -5.39 16.24 16.08
C ALA A 105 -6.67 15.72 16.75
N PHE A 106 -6.52 14.97 17.85
CA PHE A 106 -7.56 14.32 18.63
C PHE A 106 -7.55 14.84 20.08
N PRO A 107 -7.94 16.11 20.30
CA PRO A 107 -7.89 16.72 21.63
C PRO A 107 -8.88 16.12 22.64
N ARG A 108 -9.84 15.31 22.18
CA ARG A 108 -10.82 14.63 23.02
C ARG A 108 -10.87 13.15 22.68
N PRO A 109 -11.20 12.26 23.64
CA PRO A 109 -11.27 10.81 23.41
C PRO A 109 -12.26 10.45 22.30
N GLU A 110 -13.42 11.12 22.29
CA GLU A 110 -14.49 10.98 21.29
C GLU A 110 -14.05 11.27 19.85
N ASN A 111 -12.91 11.93 19.64
CA ASN A 111 -12.38 12.20 18.29
C ASN A 111 -11.58 11.02 17.71
N LEU A 112 -11.26 10.00 18.52
CA LEU A 112 -10.53 8.81 18.06
C LEU A 112 -11.45 7.76 17.44
N ASP A 113 -12.75 7.85 17.71
CA ASP A 113 -13.75 6.94 17.18
C ASP A 113 -14.21 7.44 15.80
N ASP A 114 -13.80 6.75 14.75
CA ASP A 114 -14.32 6.92 13.39
C ASP A 114 -15.49 5.94 13.20
N ASP A 115 -16.73 6.40 13.37
CA ASP A 115 -17.93 5.71 12.85
C ASP A 115 -18.01 5.83 11.30
#